data_AF-A0A5E4HV14-F1
#
_entry.id   AF-A0A5E4HV14-F1
#
_cell.length_a   1.000
_cell.length_b   1.000
_cell.length_c   1.000
_cell.angle_alpha   90.00
_cell.angle_beta   90.00
_cell.angle_gamma   90.00
#
_symmetry.space_group_name_H-M   'P 1'
#
loop_
_entity.id
_entity.type
_entity.pdbx_description
1 polymer ?
#
loop_
_entity_poly.entity_id
_entity_poly.type
_entity_poly.pdbx_seq_one_letter_code
_entity_poly.pdbx_strand_id
1 'polypeptide(L)'
;MILKIYLAQALFIGIIGTVLGTLIGLFLIHGMQQNPLIMKPEYGMKLIIMPRISLSSIMAADLSILLTCIIGGIYPAIMASRTNIIKAIWSG
;
A
#
# COMPACT_ATOMS: atom_id res chain seq x y z
N MET A 1 15.85 -21.88 2.27
CA MET A 1 14.41 -22.22 2.37
C MET A 1 13.64 -21.10 3.09
N ILE A 2 13.99 -20.77 4.33
CA ILE A 2 13.33 -19.74 5.16
C ILE A 2 13.27 -18.35 4.48
N LEU A 3 14.34 -17.91 3.83
CA LEU A 3 14.39 -16.61 3.13
C LEU A 3 13.29 -16.47 2.06
N LYS A 4 13.03 -17.55 1.29
CA LYS A 4 11.98 -17.55 0.26
C LYS A 4 10.58 -17.47 0.88
N ILE A 5 10.39 -18.08 2.05
CA ILE A 5 9.09 -18.08 2.74
C ILE A 5 8.76 -16.67 3.25
N TYR A 6 9.71 -16.00 3.91
CA TYR A 6 9.50 -14.63 4.40
C TYR A 6 9.29 -13.63 3.25
N LEU A 7 10.05 -13.75 2.16
CA LEU A 7 9.84 -12.90 0.98
C LEU A 7 8.49 -13.18 0.32
N ALA A 8 8.06 -14.44 0.22
CA ALA A 8 6.75 -14.79 -0.32
C ALA A 8 5.62 -14.24 0.56
N GLN A 9 5.74 -14.29 1.89
CA GLN A 9 4.77 -13.70 2.81
C GLN A 9 4.71 -12.17 2.67
N ALA A 10 5.87 -11.50 2.60
CA ALA A 10 5.93 -10.05 2.41
C ALA A 10 5.27 -9.63 1.09
N LEU A 11 5.51 -10.38 0.01
CA LEU A 11 4.86 -10.15 -1.29
C LEU A 11 3.35 -10.40 -1.21
N PHE A 12 2.93 -11.49 -0.56
CA PHE A 12 1.52 -11.85 -0.42
C PHE A 12 0.73 -10.77 0.33
N ILE A 13 1.27 -10.29 1.45
CA ILE A 13 0.70 -9.18 2.22
C ILE A 13 0.70 -7.90 1.38
N GLY A 14 1.78 -7.63 0.64
CA GLY A 14 1.86 -6.48 -0.27
C GLY A 14 0.76 -6.50 -1.33
N ILE A 15 0.55 -7.62 -2.02
CA ILE A 15 -0.51 -7.76 -3.03
C ILE A 15 -1.89 -7.51 -2.42
N ILE A 16 -2.20 -8.12 -1.29
CA ILE A 16 -3.50 -7.93 -0.62
C ILE A 16 -3.69 -6.46 -0.22
N GLY A 17 -2.65 -5.85 0.38
CA GLY A 17 -2.67 -4.45 0.78
C GLY A 17 -2.88 -3.50 -0.40
N THR A 18 -2.18 -3.73 -1.51
CA THR A 18 -2.32 -2.94 -2.74
C THR A 18 -3.72 -3.08 -3.31
N VAL A 19 -4.25 -4.30 -3.46
CA VAL A 19 -5.61 -4.52 -3.99
C VAL A 19 -6.67 -3.83 -3.12
N LEU A 20 -6.61 -4.01 -1.80
CA LEU A 20 -7.55 -3.36 -0.89
C LEU A 20 -7.40 -1.84 -0.89
N GLY A 21 -6.16 -1.33 -0.89
CA GLY A 21 -5.88 0.11 -0.93
C GLY A 21 -6.42 0.77 -2.19
N THR A 22 -6.22 0.14 -3.35
CA THR A 22 -6.71 0.65 -4.64
C THR A 22 -8.23 0.60 -4.71
N LEU A 23 -8.88 -0.47 -4.24
CA LEU A 23 -10.34 -0.54 -4.15
C LEU A 23 -10.92 0.56 -3.24
N ILE A 24 -10.33 0.77 -2.06
CA ILE A 24 -10.77 1.82 -1.13
C ILE A 24 -10.54 3.21 -1.73
N GLY A 25 -9.39 3.45 -2.37
CA GLY A 25 -9.07 4.72 -3.01
C GLY A 25 -10.04 5.06 -4.15
N LEU A 26 -10.36 4.08 -5.00
CA LEU A 26 -11.36 4.24 -6.05
C LEU A 26 -12.76 4.50 -5.48
N PHE A 27 -13.15 3.77 -4.44
CA PHE A 27 -14.42 3.97 -3.76
C PHE A 27 -14.56 5.39 -3.19
N LEU A 28 -13.51 5.90 -2.52
CA LEU A 28 -13.48 7.26 -1.99
C LEU A 28 -13.65 8.31 -3.09
N ILE A 29 -12.96 8.13 -4.22
CA ILE A 29 -13.04 9.07 -5.35
C ILE A 29 -14.42 9.05 -5.97
N HIS A 30 -15.01 7.87 -6.14
CA HIS A 30 -16.37 7.76 -6.65
C HIS A 30 -17.38 8.43 -5.70
N GLY A 31 -17.22 8.24 -4.39
CA GLY A 31 -18.03 8.92 -3.38
C GLY A 31 -17.89 10.45 -3.41
N MET A 32 -16.68 10.96 -3.59
CA MET A 32 -16.40 12.41 -3.73
C MET A 32 -16.91 12.98 -5.06
N GLN A 33 -16.95 12.19 -6.13
CA GLN A 33 -17.55 12.62 -7.40
C GLN A 33 -19.06 12.77 -7.30
N GLN A 34 -19.72 11.90 -6.53
CA GLN A 34 -21.18 11.98 -6.28
C GLN A 34 -21.53 13.11 -5.30
N ASN A 35 -20.64 13.43 -4.35
CA ASN A 35 -20.80 14.51 -3.38
C ASN A 35 -19.65 15.50 -3.52
N PRO A 36 -19.61 16.32 -4.59
CA PRO A 36 -18.53 17.25 -4.79
C PRO A 36 -18.48 18.25 -3.63
N LEU A 37 -17.28 18.50 -3.13
CA LEU A 37 -17.06 19.52 -2.11
C LEU A 37 -17.24 20.89 -2.77
N ILE A 38 -18.43 21.46 -2.57
CA ILE A 38 -18.77 22.81 -3.03
C ILE A 38 -18.31 23.78 -1.95
N MET A 39 -17.16 24.42 -2.16
CA MET A 39 -16.77 25.56 -1.35
C MET A 39 -17.47 26.80 -1.92
N LYS A 40 -18.17 27.54 -1.06
CA LYS A 40 -18.69 28.88 -1.37
C LYS A 40 -17.70 29.90 -0.80
N PRO A 41 -16.64 30.30 -1.54
CA PRO A 41 -15.82 31.42 -1.12
C PRO A 41 -16.66 32.71 -1.13
N GLU A 42 -16.34 33.65 -0.24
CA GLU A 42 -17.03 34.93 -0.01
C GLU A 42 -17.13 35.82 -1.27
N TYR A 43 -16.34 35.54 -2.32
CA TYR A 43 -16.23 36.30 -3.57
C TYR A 43 -17.09 35.79 -4.74
N GLY A 44 -18.15 35.00 -4.51
CA GLY A 44 -19.20 34.74 -5.49
C GLY A 44 -18.87 33.74 -6.62
N MET A 45 -17.64 33.21 -6.69
CA MET A 45 -17.30 32.12 -7.61
C MET A 45 -17.44 30.75 -6.93
N LYS A 46 -18.35 29.91 -7.42
CA LYS A 46 -18.56 28.54 -6.93
C LYS A 46 -17.36 27.67 -7.34
N LEU A 47 -16.48 27.33 -6.39
CA LEU A 47 -15.35 26.43 -6.64
C LEU A 47 -15.82 24.98 -6.44
N ILE A 48 -15.73 24.18 -7.51
CA ILE A 48 -16.06 22.75 -7.48
C ILE A 48 -14.73 21.99 -7.48
N ILE A 49 -14.40 21.32 -6.36
CA ILE A 49 -13.20 20.50 -6.26
C ILE A 49 -13.57 19.08 -6.66
N MET A 50 -13.07 18.61 -7.80
CA MET A 50 -13.25 17.25 -8.27
C MET A 50 -11.92 16.49 -8.25
N PRO A 51 -11.86 15.30 -7.61
CA PRO A 51 -10.67 14.48 -7.64
C PRO A 51 -10.43 13.97 -9.07
N ARG A 52 -9.20 14.20 -9.58
CA ARG A 52 -8.75 13.67 -10.86
C ARG A 52 -7.74 12.56 -10.61
N ILE A 53 -8.06 11.35 -11.05
CA ILE A 53 -7.14 10.22 -11.05
C ILE A 53 -6.72 9.90 -12.49
N SER A 54 -5.44 9.58 -12.67
CA SER A 54 -4.93 8.94 -13.88
C SER A 54 -4.55 7.50 -13.58
N LEU A 55 -4.72 6.63 -14.58
CA LEU A 55 -4.31 5.22 -14.49
C LEU A 55 -2.80 5.09 -14.20
N SER A 56 -2.00 6.00 -14.76
CA SER A 56 -0.56 6.06 -14.53
C SER A 56 -0.19 6.29 -13.07
N SER A 57 -0.93 7.14 -12.35
CA SER A 57 -0.69 7.41 -10.93
C SER A 57 -1.04 6.21 -10.07
N ILE A 58 -2.11 5.47 -10.40
CA ILE A 58 -2.48 4.23 -9.70
C ILE A 58 -1.38 3.18 -9.90
N MET A 59 -0.98 2.92 -11.14
CA MET A 59 0.07 1.93 -11.43
C MET A 59 1.40 2.28 -10.76
N ALA A 60 1.78 3.56 -10.75
CA ALA A 60 3.00 4.01 -10.09
C ALA A 60 2.93 3.79 -8.57
N ALA A 61 1.79 4.11 -7.94
CA ALA A 61 1.57 3.88 -6.52
C ALA A 61 1.61 2.38 -6.18
N ASP A 62 0.89 1.55 -6.94
CA ASP A 62 0.84 0.10 -6.74
C ASP A 62 2.23 -0.54 -6.85
N LEU A 63 2.99 -0.16 -7.88
CA LEU A 63 4.36 -0.63 -8.06
C LEU A 63 5.27 -0.16 -6.92
N SER A 64 5.12 1.08 -6.47
CA SER A 64 5.90 1.61 -5.35
C SER A 64 5.65 0.81 -4.06
N ILE A 65 4.39 0.49 -3.76
CA ILE A 65 4.01 -0.28 -2.57
C ILE A 65 4.58 -1.69 -2.64
N LEU A 66 4.47 -2.37 -3.79
CA LEU A 66 5.03 -3.71 -3.96
C LEU A 66 6.55 -3.74 -3.78
N LEU A 67 7.26 -2.75 -4.34
CA LEU A 67 8.70 -2.60 -4.14
C LEU A 67 9.05 -2.34 -2.67
N THR A 68 8.30 -1.48 -2.00
CA THR A 68 8.48 -1.21 -0.57
C THR A 68 8.26 -2.47 0.27
N CYS A 69 7.25 -3.28 -0.03
CA CYS A 69 7.01 -4.56 0.66
C CYS A 69 8.15 -5.56 0.45
N ILE A 70 8.68 -5.66 -0.78
CA ILE A 70 9.84 -6.52 -1.07
C ILE A 70 11.06 -6.05 -0.28
N ILE A 71 11.39 -4.75 -0.36
CA ILE A 71 12.56 -4.18 0.33
C ILE A 71 12.43 -4.35 1.85
N GLY A 72 11.26 -4.05 2.41
CA GLY A 72 10.96 -4.23 3.82
C GLY A 72 11.03 -5.69 4.28
N GLY A 73 10.67 -6.64 3.40
CA GLY A 73 10.74 -8.07 3.67
C GLY A 73 12.15 -8.68 3.58
N ILE A 74 13.09 -8.05 2.85
CA ILE A 74 14.46 -8.57 2.70
C ILE A 74 15.20 -8.60 4.04
N TYR A 75 15.15 -7.52 4.81
CA TYR A 75 15.86 -7.44 6.10
C TYR A 75 15.47 -8.56 7.08
N PRO A 76 14.18 -8.76 7.43
CA PRO A 76 13.78 -9.85 8.33
C PRO A 76 14.05 -11.23 7.71
N ALA A 77 13.92 -11.39 6.39
CA ALA A 77 14.21 -12.66 5.72
C ALA A 77 15.69 -13.06 5.84
N ILE A 78 16.62 -12.11 5.73
CA ILE A 78 18.05 -12.35 5.92
C ILE A 78 18.35 -12.70 7.38
N MET A 79 17.81 -11.93 8.33
CA MET A 79 18.00 -12.20 9.76
C MET A 79 17.48 -13.60 10.14
N ALA A 80 16.28 -13.96 9.71
CA ALA A 80 15.71 -15.28 9.95
C ALA A 80 16.55 -16.41 9.34
N SER A 81 17.12 -16.19 8.14
CA SER A 81 17.96 -17.21 7.48
C SER A 81 19.28 -17.51 8.20
N ARG A 82 19.80 -16.54 8.97
CA ARG A 82 21.06 -16.66 9.73
C ARG A 82 20.84 -17.05 11.20
N THR A 83 19.59 -17.16 11.63
CA THR A 83 19.27 -17.46 13.03
C THR A 83 19.42 -18.96 13.28
N ASN A 84 20.17 -19.33 14.33
CA ASN A 84 20.28 -20.72 14.76
C ASN A 84 18.97 -21.14 15.46
N ILE A 85 18.29 -22.15 14.91
CA ILE A 85 16.99 -22.63 15.40
C ILE A 85 17.06 -23.04 16.88
N ILE A 86 18.14 -23.68 17.31
CA ILE A 86 18.29 -24.12 18.71
C ILE A 86 18.34 -22.91 19.65
N LYS A 87 19.08 -21.87 19.25
CA LYS A 87 19.16 -20.64 20.02
C LYS A 87 17.82 -19.89 20.03
N ALA A 88 17.11 -19.87 18.90
CA ALA A 88 15.81 -19.20 18.79
C ALA A 88 14.71 -19.84 19.66
N ILE A 89 14.74 -21.17 19.84
CA ILE A 89 13.77 -21.89 20.67
C ILE A 89 14.07 -21.70 22.17
N TRP A 90 15.35 -21.68 22.56
CA TRP A 90 15.77 -21.60 23.96
C TRP A 90 15.97 -20.16 24.49
N SER A 91 16.01 -19.15 23.62
CA SER A 91 16.14 -17.74 24.02
C SER A 91 14.82 -16.99 24.14
N GLY A 92 13.68 -17.68 23.98
CA GLY A 92 12.34 -17.15 24.25
C GLY A 92 11.91 -17.49 25.67
#